data_AF-A0A1J4SXC3-F1
#
_entry.id   AF-A0A1J4SXC3-F1
#
_cell.length_a   1.000
_cell.length_b   1.000
_cell.length_c   1.000
_cell.angle_alpha   90.00
_cell.angle_beta   90.00
_cell.angle_gamma   90.00
#
_symmetry.space_group_name_H-M   'P 1'
#
loop_
_entity.id
_entity.type
_entity.pdbx_description
1 polymer ?
#
loop_
_entity_poly.entity_id
_entity_poly.type
_entity_poly.pdbx_seq_one_letter_code
_entity_poly.pdbx_strand_id
1 'polypeptide(L)'
;MEPTKLKRIGTFEQYKLKNFKDLDNKVLSRMHKDWPAGASHAVFTFDEPIKNEWHVSKSLQPKHNVAIIYSAKPSQIKVKKVALPETLAPGSLPQVKMLKLFFKGSNEIVKKYKKLGPAFKKELRIAVGLMKKARHASLFKDGKPVTLSAIVKRKNYLGENCDWILWGWAAPDLSKSEIVAESEHFWGLWKKSRLPVEFKTRSFMPANQKLARARGFTPKYVTVARMA
;
A
#
# COMPACT_ATOMS: atom_id res chain seq x y z
N MET A 1 18.80 -16.08 14.21
CA MET A 1 17.99 -15.44 15.26
C MET A 1 16.54 -15.80 15.02
N GLU A 2 15.77 -16.09 16.07
CA GLU A 2 14.34 -16.41 15.94
C GLU A 2 13.48 -15.19 16.23
N PRO A 3 12.39 -14.95 15.48
CA PRO A 3 11.48 -13.85 15.79
C PRO A 3 10.77 -14.09 17.14
N THR A 4 10.76 -13.08 18.01
CA THR A 4 10.02 -13.15 19.28
C THR A 4 8.53 -12.92 19.01
N LYS A 5 7.67 -13.87 19.37
CA LYS A 5 6.22 -13.71 19.28
C LYS A 5 5.75 -12.65 20.28
N LEU A 6 4.90 -11.71 19.82
CA LEU A 6 4.38 -10.63 20.66
C LEU A 6 2.92 -10.90 21.07
N LYS A 7 1.99 -10.76 20.13
CA LYS A 7 0.55 -10.89 20.37
C LYS A 7 -0.21 -11.16 19.07
N ARG A 8 -1.44 -11.63 19.20
CA ARG A 8 -2.41 -11.77 18.10
C ARG A 8 -3.42 -10.62 18.12
N ILE A 9 -3.69 -10.01 16.97
CA ILE A 9 -4.77 -9.05 16.77
C ILE A 9 -5.69 -9.57 15.67
N GLY A 10 -6.87 -10.06 16.05
CA GLY A 10 -7.77 -10.74 15.10
C GLY A 10 -7.06 -11.91 14.44
N THR A 11 -6.83 -11.81 13.13
CA THR A 11 -6.11 -12.84 12.34
C THR A 11 -4.64 -12.48 12.05
N PHE A 12 -4.07 -11.51 12.76
CA PHE A 12 -2.69 -11.07 12.56
C PHE A 12 -1.81 -11.53 13.72
N GLU A 13 -0.79 -12.32 13.44
CA GLU A 13 0.21 -12.73 14.42
C GLU A 13 1.41 -11.79 14.37
N GLN A 14 1.77 -11.17 15.49
CA GLN A 14 2.86 -10.20 15.55
C GLN A 14 4.15 -10.82 16.08
N TYR A 15 5.24 -10.44 15.44
CA TYR A 15 6.60 -10.82 15.78
C TYR A 15 7.48 -9.58 15.92
N LYS A 16 8.49 -9.69 16.75
CA LYS A 16 9.58 -8.73 16.90
C LYS A 16 10.88 -9.34 16.40
N LEU A 17 11.63 -8.56 15.64
CA LEU A 17 13.01 -8.85 15.28
C LEU A 17 13.89 -7.69 15.76
N LYS A 18 15.17 -7.96 16.04
CA LYS A 18 16.10 -6.88 16.41
C LYS A 18 16.30 -5.93 15.24
N ASN A 19 16.70 -6.49 14.09
CA ASN A 19 17.00 -5.71 12.89
C ASN A 19 16.12 -6.11 11.73
N PHE A 20 15.91 -5.15 10.84
CA PHE A 20 15.22 -5.37 9.59
C PHE A 20 15.88 -6.40 8.67
N LYS A 21 17.22 -6.44 8.66
CA LYS A 21 18.01 -7.43 7.90
C LYS A 21 17.81 -8.87 8.37
N ASP A 22 17.30 -9.06 9.58
CA ASP A 22 17.07 -10.39 10.16
C ASP A 22 15.80 -11.05 9.58
N LEU A 23 14.97 -10.28 8.85
CA LEU A 23 13.84 -10.82 8.09
C LEU A 23 14.30 -11.30 6.71
N ASP A 24 14.70 -12.56 6.63
CA ASP A 24 15.26 -13.19 5.43
C ASP A 24 14.42 -14.38 4.89
N ASN A 25 14.91 -15.00 3.82
CA ASN A 25 14.28 -16.17 3.23
C ASN A 25 14.23 -17.38 4.17
N LYS A 26 15.23 -17.56 5.05
CA LYS A 26 15.26 -18.70 5.97
C LYS A 26 14.18 -18.56 7.05
N VAL A 27 14.00 -17.37 7.62
CA VAL A 27 12.94 -17.06 8.58
C VAL A 27 11.57 -17.31 7.95
N LEU A 28 11.36 -16.82 6.74
CA LEU A 28 10.07 -16.91 6.08
C LEU A 28 9.75 -18.32 5.56
N SER A 29 10.76 -19.09 5.13
CA SER A 29 10.58 -20.52 4.84
C SER A 29 10.23 -21.35 6.07
N ARG A 30 10.84 -21.06 7.23
CA ARG A 30 10.49 -21.74 8.49
C ARG A 30 9.07 -21.40 8.93
N MET A 31 8.73 -20.12 8.94
CA MET A 31 7.36 -19.69 9.27
C MET A 31 6.30 -20.22 8.32
N HIS A 32 6.65 -20.54 7.08
CA HIS A 32 5.72 -21.22 6.18
C HIS A 32 5.37 -22.63 6.65
N LYS A 33 6.37 -23.40 7.12
CA LYS A 33 6.17 -24.76 7.64
C LYS A 33 5.30 -24.71 8.90
N ASP A 34 5.61 -23.79 9.80
CA ASP A 34 4.98 -23.68 11.12
C ASP A 34 4.09 -22.44 11.21
N TRP A 35 3.25 -22.24 10.19
CA TRP A 35 2.45 -21.03 10.13
C TRP A 35 1.39 -21.00 11.25
N PRO A 36 1.23 -19.88 11.98
CA PRO A 36 0.33 -19.81 13.13
C PRO A 36 -1.11 -20.17 12.76
N ALA A 37 -1.68 -21.14 13.48
CA ALA A 37 -3.04 -21.60 13.27
C ALA A 37 -4.04 -20.42 13.31
N GLY A 38 -4.87 -20.27 12.28
CA GLY A 38 -5.86 -19.19 12.14
C GLY A 38 -5.30 -17.80 11.77
N ALA A 39 -3.99 -17.62 11.62
CA ALA A 39 -3.43 -16.34 11.20
C ALA A 39 -3.51 -16.15 9.68
N SER A 40 -4.03 -15.02 9.23
CA SER A 40 -4.00 -14.58 7.84
C SER A 40 -2.69 -13.87 7.47
N HIS A 41 -2.06 -13.21 8.45
CA HIS A 41 -0.80 -12.50 8.27
C HIS A 41 0.15 -12.75 9.44
N ALA A 42 1.44 -12.81 9.13
CA ALA A 42 2.51 -12.55 10.07
C ALA A 42 2.95 -11.08 9.91
N VAL A 43 3.11 -10.38 11.03
CA VAL A 43 3.44 -8.96 11.08
C VAL A 43 4.75 -8.80 11.85
N PHE A 44 5.78 -8.25 11.21
CA PHE A 44 7.10 -8.09 11.81
C PHE A 44 7.36 -6.62 12.13
N THR A 45 7.67 -6.39 13.40
CA THR A 45 8.18 -5.12 13.93
C THR A 45 9.66 -5.27 14.25
N PHE A 46 10.35 -4.15 14.39
CA PHE A 46 11.81 -4.11 14.55
C PHE A 46 12.18 -3.24 15.74
N ASP A 47 13.17 -3.66 16.54
CA ASP A 47 13.72 -2.84 17.63
C ASP A 47 14.39 -1.59 17.06
N GLU A 48 15.21 -1.79 16.04
CA GLU A 48 15.88 -0.69 15.35
C GLU A 48 14.97 -0.11 14.25
N PRO A 49 14.89 1.24 14.15
CA PRO A 49 14.20 1.87 13.03
C PRO A 49 14.75 1.39 11.69
N ILE A 50 13.87 1.16 10.72
CA ILE A 50 14.27 0.77 9.37
C ILE A 50 14.87 2.01 8.67
N LYS A 51 16.19 2.08 8.57
CA LYS A 51 16.92 3.27 8.06
C LYS A 51 17.09 3.32 6.54
N ASN A 52 17.20 2.17 5.87
CA ASN A 52 17.55 2.07 4.45
C ASN A 52 16.45 1.41 3.60
N GLU A 53 16.60 1.54 2.27
CA GLU A 53 15.82 0.77 1.29
C GLU A 53 15.87 -0.73 1.59
N TRP A 54 14.70 -1.38 1.62
CA TRP A 54 14.68 -2.83 1.62
C TRP A 54 14.92 -3.33 0.21
N HIS A 55 16.06 -3.99 0.01
CA HIS A 55 16.21 -4.96 -1.04
C HIS A 55 15.94 -6.34 -0.43
N VAL A 56 14.69 -6.82 -0.49
CA VAL A 56 14.52 -8.29 -0.54
C VAL A 56 15.04 -8.70 -1.89
N SER A 57 16.33 -9.00 -1.96
CA SER A 57 16.91 -9.64 -3.13
C SER A 57 16.34 -11.06 -3.21
N LYS A 58 15.34 -11.19 -4.09
CA LYS A 58 14.59 -12.40 -4.51
C LYS A 58 13.23 -12.57 -3.84
N SER A 59 12.20 -12.73 -4.69
CA SER A 59 10.84 -13.07 -4.30
C SER A 59 10.85 -14.34 -3.46
N LEU A 60 10.37 -14.24 -2.23
CA LEU A 60 10.45 -15.31 -1.23
C LEU A 60 9.83 -16.62 -1.67
N GLN A 61 8.71 -16.55 -2.41
CA GLN A 61 8.11 -17.53 -3.31
C GLN A 61 6.83 -16.87 -3.87
N PRO A 62 6.30 -17.28 -5.05
CA PRO A 62 5.04 -16.74 -5.60
C PRO A 62 3.80 -16.98 -4.72
N LYS A 63 3.91 -17.80 -3.66
CA LYS A 63 2.83 -18.16 -2.72
C LYS A 63 2.65 -17.19 -1.55
N HIS A 64 3.64 -16.34 -1.26
CA HIS A 64 3.58 -15.37 -0.16
C HIS A 64 3.58 -13.95 -0.68
N ASN A 65 2.80 -13.09 -0.02
CA ASN A 65 2.77 -11.68 -0.35
C ASN A 65 3.43 -10.88 0.75
N VAL A 66 4.63 -10.40 0.47
CA VAL A 66 5.41 -9.59 1.40
C VAL A 66 5.25 -8.12 1.05
N ALA A 67 4.78 -7.35 2.02
CA ALA A 67 4.59 -5.93 1.89
C ALA A 67 5.23 -5.18 3.04
N ILE A 68 5.90 -4.09 2.71
CA ILE A 68 6.37 -3.10 3.67
C ILE A 68 5.26 -2.08 3.85
N ILE A 69 4.92 -1.79 5.10
CA ILE A 69 4.00 -0.70 5.40
C ILE A 69 4.82 0.51 5.78
N TYR A 70 4.67 1.57 4.98
CA TYR A 70 5.23 2.88 5.23
C TYR A 70 4.18 3.73 5.94
N SER A 71 4.60 4.52 6.92
CA SER A 71 3.71 5.41 7.68
C SER A 71 4.29 6.81 7.74
N ALA A 72 3.42 7.82 7.75
CA ALA A 72 3.77 9.21 7.96
C ALA A 72 2.72 9.88 8.86
N LYS A 73 3.15 10.82 9.70
CA LYS A 73 2.22 11.83 10.20
C LYS A 73 1.79 12.72 9.03
N PRO A 74 0.53 13.19 8.95
CA PRO A 74 0.07 14.06 7.87
C PRO A 74 0.99 15.27 7.63
N SER A 75 1.46 15.91 8.70
CA SER A 75 2.39 17.05 8.63
C SER A 75 3.72 16.74 7.93
N GLN A 76 4.19 15.50 8.01
CA GLN A 76 5.46 15.04 7.41
C GLN A 76 5.34 14.70 5.93
N ILE A 77 4.12 14.59 5.39
CA ILE A 77 3.92 14.28 3.97
C ILE A 77 4.44 15.45 3.13
N LYS A 78 5.40 15.16 2.24
CA LYS A 78 6.03 16.15 1.35
C LYS A 78 5.21 16.33 0.08
N VAL A 79 4.74 17.54 -0.12
CA VAL A 79 3.91 17.97 -1.26
C VAL A 79 4.56 19.20 -1.87
N LYS A 80 4.74 19.21 -3.18
CA LYS A 80 5.18 20.39 -3.92
C LYS A 80 3.97 21.22 -4.31
N LYS A 81 4.13 22.54 -4.36
CA LYS A 81 3.10 23.43 -4.90
C LYS A 81 3.13 23.32 -6.43
N VAL A 82 2.25 22.48 -6.98
CA VAL A 82 2.03 22.34 -8.41
C VAL A 82 0.54 22.55 -8.64
N ALA A 83 0.19 23.51 -9.50
CA ALA A 83 -1.19 23.76 -9.87
C ALA A 83 -1.73 22.61 -10.73
N LEU A 84 -3.02 22.29 -10.59
CA LEU A 84 -3.67 21.44 -11.58
C LEU A 84 -3.75 22.21 -12.90
N PRO A 85 -3.37 21.60 -14.04
CA PRO A 85 -3.59 22.21 -15.34
C PRO A 85 -5.09 22.32 -15.62
N GLU A 86 -5.48 23.25 -16.50
CA GLU A 86 -6.88 23.46 -16.90
C GLU A 86 -7.52 22.20 -17.51
N THR A 87 -6.70 21.31 -18.08
CA THR A 87 -7.13 20.01 -18.61
C THR A 87 -7.58 19.02 -17.55
N LEU A 88 -7.28 19.26 -16.27
CA LEU A 88 -7.64 18.39 -15.15
C LEU A 88 -8.49 19.11 -14.12
N ALA A 89 -9.74 18.69 -14.00
CA ALA A 89 -10.67 19.21 -13.00
C ALA A 89 -10.99 18.16 -11.92
N PRO A 90 -11.00 18.50 -10.62
CA PRO A 90 -11.56 17.63 -9.59
C PRO A 90 -13.05 17.37 -9.83
N GLY A 91 -13.49 16.14 -9.57
CA GLY A 91 -14.90 15.78 -9.69
C GLY A 91 -15.29 14.61 -8.79
N SER A 92 -16.60 14.43 -8.61
CA SER A 92 -17.16 13.33 -7.84
C SER A 92 -17.44 12.13 -8.74
N LEU A 93 -17.24 10.93 -8.20
CA LEU A 93 -17.57 9.68 -8.88
C LEU A 93 -18.67 8.95 -8.10
N PRO A 94 -19.79 8.59 -8.75
CA PRO A 94 -20.70 7.62 -8.19
C PRO A 94 -19.97 6.30 -7.89
N GLN A 95 -20.37 5.63 -6.81
CA GLN A 95 -19.71 4.41 -6.34
C GLN A 95 -19.54 3.34 -7.44
N VAL A 96 -20.54 3.19 -8.32
CA VAL A 96 -20.47 2.25 -9.46
C VAL A 96 -19.34 2.61 -10.43
N LYS A 97 -19.18 3.89 -10.78
CA LYS A 97 -18.10 4.35 -11.67
C LYS A 97 -16.73 4.24 -11.00
N MET A 98 -16.64 4.54 -9.70
CA MET A 98 -15.43 4.33 -8.91
C MET A 98 -14.99 2.86 -8.93
N LEU A 99 -15.90 1.91 -8.70
CA LEU A 99 -15.57 0.49 -8.73
C LEU A 99 -15.13 0.04 -10.12
N LYS A 100 -15.77 0.53 -11.20
CA LYS A 100 -15.35 0.26 -12.58
C LYS A 100 -13.90 0.73 -12.83
N LEU A 101 -13.53 1.93 -12.38
CA LEU A 101 -12.15 2.43 -12.50
C LEU A 101 -11.16 1.62 -11.66
N PHE A 102 -11.53 1.24 -10.45
CA PHE A 102 -10.72 0.36 -9.61
C PHE A 102 -10.44 -0.98 -10.32
N PHE A 103 -11.47 -1.60 -10.92
CA PHE A 103 -11.30 -2.84 -11.68
C PHE A 103 -10.45 -2.65 -12.93
N LYS A 104 -10.64 -1.55 -13.68
CA LYS A 104 -9.82 -1.20 -14.84
C LYS A 104 -8.34 -1.11 -14.45
N GLY A 105 -8.02 -0.27 -13.46
CA GLY A 105 -6.64 -0.11 -12.98
C GLY A 105 -6.05 -1.40 -12.40
N SER A 106 -6.86 -2.19 -11.70
CA SER A 106 -6.43 -3.50 -11.19
C SER A 106 -6.05 -4.46 -12.31
N ASN A 107 -6.85 -4.51 -13.38
CA ASN A 107 -6.58 -5.34 -14.54
C ASN A 107 -5.32 -4.90 -15.29
N GLU A 108 -5.05 -3.60 -15.40
CA GLU A 108 -3.81 -3.08 -15.98
C GLU A 108 -2.57 -3.50 -15.17
N ILE A 109 -2.64 -3.42 -13.84
CA ILE A 109 -1.58 -3.92 -12.96
C ILE A 109 -1.42 -5.45 -13.11
N VAL A 110 -2.52 -6.20 -13.14
CA VAL A 110 -2.48 -7.66 -13.35
C VAL A 110 -1.80 -8.02 -14.66
N LYS A 111 -2.10 -7.31 -15.75
CA LYS A 111 -1.45 -7.50 -17.06
C LYS A 111 0.04 -7.16 -17.02
N LYS A 112 0.41 -6.06 -16.35
CA LYS A 112 1.81 -5.61 -16.22
C LYS A 112 2.67 -6.61 -15.45
N TYR A 113 2.11 -7.22 -14.41
CA TYR A 113 2.81 -8.21 -13.59
C TYR A 113 2.25 -9.61 -13.88
N LYS A 114 2.71 -10.23 -14.97
CA LYS A 114 2.27 -11.57 -15.46
C LYS A 114 2.37 -12.73 -14.44
N LYS A 115 3.05 -12.53 -13.30
CA LYS A 115 3.28 -13.52 -12.24
C LYS A 115 2.60 -13.14 -10.91
N LEU A 116 1.43 -12.52 -10.94
CA LEU A 116 0.67 -12.22 -9.72
C LEU A 116 -0.07 -13.47 -9.22
N GLY A 117 0.51 -14.10 -8.20
CA GLY A 117 -0.02 -15.31 -7.58
C GLY A 117 -1.37 -15.12 -6.87
N PRO A 118 -1.97 -16.21 -6.38
CA PRO A 118 -3.29 -16.21 -5.71
C PRO A 118 -3.43 -15.20 -4.55
N ALA A 119 -2.34 -14.91 -3.83
CA ALA A 119 -2.30 -13.91 -2.75
C ALA A 119 -2.65 -12.51 -3.22
N PHE A 120 -2.15 -12.12 -4.39
CA PHE A 120 -2.46 -10.82 -4.96
C PHE A 120 -3.93 -10.74 -5.35
N LYS A 121 -4.47 -11.79 -5.98
CA LYS A 121 -5.90 -11.87 -6.35
C LYS A 121 -6.81 -11.79 -5.11
N LYS A 122 -6.47 -12.46 -4.01
CA LYS A 122 -7.21 -12.38 -2.74
C LYS A 122 -7.17 -10.96 -2.16
N GLU A 123 -6.01 -10.31 -2.18
CA GLU A 123 -5.90 -8.91 -1.73
C GLU A 123 -6.71 -7.95 -2.60
N LEU A 124 -6.79 -8.14 -3.92
CA LEU A 124 -7.66 -7.35 -4.79
C LEU A 124 -9.13 -7.49 -4.39
N ARG A 125 -9.61 -8.71 -4.09
CA ARG A 125 -11.00 -8.90 -3.62
C ARG A 125 -11.27 -8.19 -2.29
N ILE A 126 -10.32 -8.24 -1.36
CA ILE A 126 -10.42 -7.49 -0.10
C ILE A 126 -10.47 -5.99 -0.37
N ALA A 127 -9.62 -5.50 -1.28
CA ALA A 127 -9.60 -4.10 -1.67
C ALA A 127 -10.94 -3.65 -2.26
N VAL A 128 -11.62 -4.45 -3.09
CA VAL A 128 -12.99 -4.14 -3.57
C VAL A 128 -13.96 -3.89 -2.42
N GLY A 129 -13.94 -4.74 -1.39
CA GLY A 129 -14.78 -4.57 -0.20
C GLY A 129 -14.47 -3.27 0.56
N LEU A 130 -13.18 -2.91 0.64
CA LEU A 130 -12.73 -1.67 1.29
C LEU A 130 -13.04 -0.42 0.45
N MET A 131 -13.03 -0.51 -0.88
CA MET A 131 -13.35 0.62 -1.77
C MET A 131 -14.76 1.15 -1.53
N LYS A 132 -15.72 0.28 -1.16
CA LYS A 132 -17.10 0.69 -0.80
C LYS A 132 -17.17 1.58 0.45
N LYS A 133 -16.15 1.55 1.30
CA LYS A 133 -16.05 2.33 2.55
C LYS A 133 -14.95 3.41 2.47
N ALA A 134 -14.27 3.51 1.34
CA ALA A 134 -13.16 4.42 1.16
C ALA A 134 -13.67 5.82 0.81
N ARG A 135 -13.01 6.84 1.35
CA ARG A 135 -13.07 8.18 0.76
C ARG A 135 -12.25 8.15 -0.51
N HIS A 136 -12.78 8.73 -1.59
CA HIS A 136 -12.11 8.73 -2.88
C HIS A 136 -12.17 10.10 -3.54
N ALA A 137 -11.17 10.38 -4.37
CA ALA A 137 -11.06 11.57 -5.20
C ALA A 137 -10.67 11.16 -6.62
N SER A 138 -11.14 11.94 -7.60
CA SER A 138 -10.85 11.76 -9.02
C SER A 138 -10.70 13.10 -9.70
N LEU A 139 -9.76 13.16 -10.63
CA LEU A 139 -9.61 14.19 -11.65
C LEU A 139 -10.26 13.73 -12.97
N PHE A 140 -10.75 14.70 -13.72
CA PHE A 140 -11.45 14.53 -14.98
C PHE A 140 -10.74 15.32 -16.08
N LYS A 141 -10.71 14.74 -17.28
CA LYS A 141 -10.24 15.35 -18.53
C LYS A 141 -11.32 15.16 -19.58
N ASP A 142 -11.75 16.24 -20.22
CA ASP A 142 -12.82 16.24 -21.22
C ASP A 142 -14.12 15.55 -20.73
N GLY A 143 -14.50 15.84 -19.47
CA GLY A 143 -15.69 15.25 -18.82
C GLY A 143 -15.56 13.76 -18.44
N LYS A 144 -14.41 13.12 -18.68
CA LYS A 144 -14.15 11.71 -18.35
C LYS A 144 -13.21 11.58 -17.16
N PRO A 145 -13.45 10.64 -16.23
CA PRO A 145 -12.54 10.42 -15.12
C PRO A 145 -11.27 9.71 -15.59
N VAL A 146 -10.12 10.32 -15.27
CA VAL A 146 -8.79 9.86 -15.70
C VAL A 146 -7.89 9.45 -14.54
N THR A 147 -8.39 9.51 -13.30
CA THR A 147 -7.64 9.09 -12.11
C THR A 147 -8.57 8.46 -11.09
N LEU A 148 -8.02 7.77 -10.11
CA LEU A 148 -8.72 7.35 -8.90
C LEU A 148 -7.74 7.26 -7.74
N SER A 149 -7.99 8.02 -6.69
CA SER A 149 -7.23 7.94 -5.44
C SER A 149 -8.19 7.62 -4.30
N ALA A 150 -7.88 6.61 -3.50
CA ALA A 150 -8.76 6.13 -2.44
C ALA A 150 -8.02 5.89 -1.13
N ILE A 151 -8.64 6.34 -0.03
CA ILE A 151 -8.14 6.17 1.33
C ILE A 151 -9.25 5.60 2.23
N VAL A 152 -8.89 4.69 3.12
CA VAL A 152 -9.84 4.08 4.05
C VAL A 152 -9.34 4.22 5.49
N LYS A 153 -10.21 4.73 6.36
CA LYS A 153 -9.95 4.73 7.81
C LYS A 153 -10.11 3.32 8.34
N ARG A 154 -9.11 2.80 9.04
CA ARG A 154 -9.14 1.46 9.64
C ARG A 154 -8.15 1.32 10.79
N LYS A 155 -8.26 0.21 11.51
CA LYS A 155 -7.14 -0.29 12.32
C LYS A 155 -6.10 -0.93 11.40
N ASN A 156 -4.84 -0.56 11.59
CA ASN A 156 -3.70 -1.15 10.89
C ASN A 156 -3.39 -2.54 11.45
N TYR A 157 -2.34 -3.19 10.92
CA TYR A 157 -1.95 -4.53 11.36
C TYR A 157 -1.35 -4.57 12.78
N LEU A 158 -1.06 -3.40 13.35
CA LEU A 158 -0.61 -3.22 14.74
C LEU A 158 -1.75 -2.88 15.71
N GLY A 159 -2.98 -2.68 15.20
CA GLY A 159 -4.18 -2.35 15.98
C GLY A 159 -4.45 -0.85 16.17
N GLU A 160 -3.65 0.02 15.56
CA GLU A 160 -3.75 1.48 15.67
C GLU A 160 -4.66 2.05 14.58
N ASN A 161 -5.37 3.14 14.87
CA ASN A 161 -6.17 3.83 13.84
C ASN A 161 -5.27 4.57 12.85
N CYS A 162 -5.47 4.33 11.56
CA CYS A 162 -4.78 5.00 10.47
C CYS A 162 -5.73 5.30 9.31
N ASP A 163 -5.30 6.22 8.45
CA ASP A 163 -5.85 6.41 7.12
C ASP A 163 -4.96 5.65 6.13
N TRP A 164 -5.45 4.55 5.55
CA TRP A 164 -4.65 3.74 4.64
C TRP A 164 -4.97 4.09 3.19
N ILE A 165 -3.95 4.56 2.45
CA ILE A 165 -3.98 4.72 0.98
C ILE A 165 -4.23 3.37 0.33
N LEU A 166 -5.48 3.13 -0.05
CA LEU A 166 -5.96 1.86 -0.57
C LEU A 166 -5.61 1.68 -2.04
N TRP A 167 -5.73 2.76 -2.82
CA TRP A 167 -5.53 2.71 -4.26
C TRP A 167 -5.09 4.07 -4.83
N GLY A 168 -4.27 4.00 -5.88
CA GLY A 168 -3.91 5.13 -6.72
C GLY A 168 -3.80 4.63 -8.17
N TRP A 169 -4.53 5.26 -9.08
CA TRP A 169 -4.47 4.98 -10.51
C TRP A 169 -4.60 6.29 -11.30
N ALA A 170 -3.88 6.35 -12.41
CA ALA A 170 -3.90 7.43 -13.37
C ALA A 170 -3.94 6.82 -14.77
N ALA A 171 -4.70 7.42 -15.68
CA ALA A 171 -4.83 6.96 -17.04
C ALA A 171 -3.49 7.11 -17.80
N PRO A 172 -3.17 6.19 -18.73
CA PRO A 172 -1.88 6.17 -19.40
C PRO A 172 -1.66 7.31 -20.41
N ASP A 173 -2.73 8.01 -20.80
CA ASP A 173 -2.76 9.13 -21.75
C ASP A 173 -2.55 10.51 -21.09
N LEU A 174 -2.32 10.54 -19.78
CA LEU A 174 -1.89 11.78 -19.11
C LEU A 174 -0.47 12.15 -19.55
N SER A 175 -0.29 13.42 -19.90
CA SER A 175 1.02 14.00 -20.15
C SER A 175 1.91 13.98 -18.89
N LYS A 176 3.23 14.15 -19.05
CA LYS A 176 4.16 14.16 -17.91
C LYS A 176 3.82 15.27 -16.89
N SER A 177 3.39 16.44 -17.35
CA SER A 177 3.00 17.56 -16.49
C SER A 177 1.70 17.26 -15.73
N GLU A 178 0.70 16.70 -16.42
CA GLU A 178 -0.54 16.22 -15.81
C GLU A 178 -0.24 15.19 -14.72
N ILE A 179 0.66 14.23 -14.98
CA ILE A 179 1.01 13.19 -14.00
C ILE A 179 1.61 13.79 -12.73
N VAL A 180 2.52 14.75 -12.87
CA VAL A 180 3.12 15.43 -11.73
C VAL A 180 2.06 16.19 -10.93
N ALA A 181 1.20 16.97 -11.61
CA ALA A 181 0.15 17.74 -10.97
C ALA A 181 -0.88 16.85 -10.25
N GLU A 182 -1.31 15.76 -10.87
CA GLU A 182 -2.17 14.72 -10.29
C GLU A 182 -1.57 14.18 -9.00
N SER A 183 -0.29 13.80 -9.04
CA SER A 183 0.39 13.21 -7.90
C SER A 183 0.42 14.20 -6.74
N GLU A 184 0.87 15.43 -6.98
CA GLU A 184 0.93 16.48 -5.95
C GLU A 184 -0.45 16.82 -5.38
N HIS A 185 -1.49 16.87 -6.23
CA HIS A 185 -2.86 17.08 -5.79
C HIS A 185 -3.30 16.01 -4.78
N PHE A 186 -3.13 14.72 -5.10
CA PHE A 186 -3.53 13.64 -4.20
C PHE A 186 -2.69 13.58 -2.92
N TRP A 187 -1.37 13.81 -2.99
CA TRP A 187 -0.56 13.92 -1.77
C TRP A 187 -0.99 15.10 -0.91
N GLY A 188 -1.39 16.22 -1.52
CA GLY A 188 -2.01 17.36 -0.85
C GLY A 188 -3.31 17.01 -0.13
N LEU A 189 -4.16 16.16 -0.72
CA LEU A 189 -5.37 15.66 -0.06
C LEU A 189 -5.04 14.74 1.12
N TRP A 190 -4.09 13.82 0.96
CA TRP A 190 -3.69 12.89 2.04
C TRP A 190 -2.99 13.58 3.20
N LYS A 191 -2.24 14.65 2.92
CA LYS A 191 -1.65 15.54 3.94
C LYS A 191 -2.68 16.20 4.86
N LYS A 192 -3.96 16.30 4.45
CA LYS A 192 -5.05 16.83 5.27
C LYS A 192 -5.69 15.78 6.20
N SER A 193 -5.19 14.55 6.23
CA SER A 193 -5.66 13.53 7.17
C SER A 193 -5.47 13.99 8.62
N ARG A 194 -6.34 13.50 9.52
CA ARG A 194 -6.22 13.67 10.98
C ARG A 194 -5.57 12.48 11.66
N LEU A 195 -5.26 11.42 10.92
CA LEU A 195 -4.65 10.18 11.42
C LEU A 195 -3.30 9.97 10.74
N PRO A 196 -2.40 9.15 11.30
CA PRO A 196 -1.26 8.65 10.55
C PRO A 196 -1.72 8.02 9.23
N VAL A 197 -1.02 8.36 8.16
CA VAL A 197 -1.31 7.83 6.83
C VAL A 197 -0.42 6.63 6.56
N GLU A 198 -1.01 5.52 6.14
CA GLU A 198 -0.26 4.31 5.76
C GLU A 198 -0.28 4.08 4.25
N PHE A 199 0.89 3.73 3.73
CA PHE A 199 1.14 3.39 2.35
C PHE A 199 1.74 1.99 2.26
N LYS A 200 0.95 1.03 1.77
CA LYS A 200 1.38 -0.36 1.57
C LYS A 200 2.09 -0.48 0.23
N THR A 201 3.35 -0.94 0.25
CA THR A 201 4.08 -1.28 -0.97
C THR A 201 4.61 -2.70 -0.90
N ARG A 202 4.69 -3.37 -2.06
CA ARG A 202 5.26 -4.71 -2.15
C ARG A 202 6.77 -4.64 -2.05
N SER A 203 7.38 -5.67 -1.46
CA SER A 203 8.84 -5.77 -1.39
C SER A 203 9.50 -5.72 -2.77
N PHE A 204 8.84 -6.25 -3.81
CA PHE A 204 9.33 -6.26 -5.19
C PHE A 204 9.04 -4.98 -5.99
N MET A 205 8.49 -3.92 -5.38
CA MET A 205 8.19 -2.64 -6.05
C MET A 205 9.12 -1.52 -5.57
N PRO A 206 10.41 -1.50 -5.98
CA PRO A 206 11.38 -0.52 -5.50
C PRO A 206 10.98 0.92 -5.84
N ALA A 207 10.36 1.15 -7.00
CA ALA A 207 9.84 2.47 -7.39
C ALA A 207 8.81 3.02 -6.39
N ASN A 208 7.87 2.18 -5.92
CA ASN A 208 6.88 2.60 -4.92
C ASN A 208 7.51 2.84 -3.55
N GLN A 209 8.52 2.05 -3.18
CA GLN A 209 9.28 2.30 -1.95
C GLN A 209 10.00 3.65 -2.00
N LYS A 210 10.63 3.96 -3.14
CA LYS A 210 11.31 5.25 -3.38
C LYS A 210 10.33 6.41 -3.34
N LEU A 211 9.17 6.26 -3.97
CA LEU A 211 8.09 7.24 -3.89
C LEU A 211 7.65 7.50 -2.44
N ALA A 212 7.40 6.46 -1.65
CA ALA A 212 6.97 6.60 -0.25
C ALA A 212 7.96 7.45 0.57
N ARG A 213 9.25 7.13 0.48
CA ARG A 213 10.31 7.89 1.17
C ARG A 213 10.43 9.32 0.67
N ALA A 214 10.38 9.52 -0.65
CA ALA A 214 10.41 10.86 -1.24
C ALA A 214 9.25 11.74 -0.73
N ARG A 215 8.12 11.11 -0.39
CA ARG A 215 6.95 11.76 0.21
C ARG A 215 6.99 11.88 1.73
N GLY A 216 8.11 11.54 2.38
CA GLY A 216 8.28 11.69 3.82
C GLY A 216 7.74 10.53 4.66
N PHE A 217 7.36 9.41 4.03
CA PHE A 217 6.96 8.22 4.77
C PHE A 217 8.18 7.41 5.22
N THR A 218 8.08 6.84 6.41
CA THR A 218 9.08 5.94 6.98
C THR A 218 8.55 4.51 7.04
N PRO A 219 9.36 3.50 6.70
CA PRO A 219 8.96 2.10 6.86
C PRO A 219 8.71 1.79 8.34
N LYS A 220 7.53 1.23 8.67
CA LYS A 220 7.10 0.98 10.06
C LYS A 220 7.12 -0.50 10.43
N TYR A 221 6.63 -1.38 9.55
CA TYR A 221 6.58 -2.82 9.78
C TYR A 221 6.42 -3.59 8.47
N VAL A 222 6.67 -4.90 8.50
CA VAL A 222 6.47 -5.80 7.35
C VAL A 222 5.28 -6.71 7.62
N THR A 223 4.51 -6.97 6.58
CA THR A 223 3.46 -7.97 6.58
C THR A 223 3.77 -9.07 5.59
N VAL A 224 3.55 -10.30 6.01
CA VAL A 224 3.60 -11.48 5.17
C VAL A 224 2.21 -12.10 5.22
N ALA A 225 1.50 -12.08 4.10
CA ALA A 225 0.22 -12.76 4.00
C ALA A 225 0.46 -14.22 3.60
N ARG A 226 -0.16 -15.15 4.34
CA ARG A 226 -0.22 -16.57 3.95
C ARG A 226 -1.39 -16.79 3.03
N MET A 227 -1.16 -17.61 2.04
CA MET A 227 -2.25 -18.26 1.33
C MET A 227 -2.66 -19.52 2.08
N ALA A 228 -3.96 -19.60 2.35
CA ALA A 228 -4.63 -20.89 2.49
C ALA A 228 -4.59 -21.60 1.14
#